data_AF-A0A662MY00-F1
#
_entry.id   AF-A0A662MY00-F1
#
_cell.length_a   1.000
_cell.length_b   1.000
_cell.length_c   1.000
_cell.angle_alpha   90.00
_cell.angle_beta   90.00
_cell.angle_gamma   90.00
#
_symmetry.space_group_name_H-M   'P 1'
#
loop_
_entity.id
_entity.type
_entity.pdbx_description
1 polymer ?
#
loop_
_entity_poly.entity_id
_entity_poly.type
_entity_poly.pdbx_seq_one_letter_code
_entity_poly.pdbx_strand_id
1 'polypeptide(L)'
;MTSYRFRIYPSKAQQETMLQHMELCRWLYNQLLKAKRENPNLRKYDTQRLIVELKKENPELNRVYSKVLQMVNHQLWSNLKALNELKRRGHKVGKLRYKTSPN
;
A
#
# COMPACT_ATOMS: atom_id res chain seq x y z
N MET A 1 -9.42 35.71 -19.87
CA MET A 1 -8.16 35.02 -19.53
C MET A 1 -8.23 33.60 -20.07
N THR A 2 -7.52 33.29 -21.15
CA THR A 2 -7.56 31.97 -21.79
C THR A 2 -6.63 31.04 -21.01
N SER A 3 -7.17 30.04 -20.32
CA SER A 3 -6.35 29.06 -19.61
C SER A 3 -5.93 27.95 -20.58
N TYR A 4 -4.64 27.87 -20.87
CA TYR A 4 -4.08 26.81 -21.71
C TYR A 4 -3.92 25.53 -20.88
N ARG A 5 -4.46 24.41 -21.38
CA ARG A 5 -4.28 23.08 -20.79
C ARG A 5 -3.30 22.29 -21.63
N PHE A 6 -2.13 21.97 -21.08
CA PHE A 6 -1.15 21.10 -21.70
C PHE A 6 -1.20 19.71 -21.07
N ARG A 7 -1.10 18.69 -21.92
CA ARG A 7 -1.04 17.30 -21.47
C ARG A 7 0.42 16.93 -21.22
N ILE A 8 0.76 16.69 -19.96
CA ILE A 8 2.10 16.25 -19.58
C ILE A 8 2.10 14.72 -19.53
N TYR A 9 3.00 14.11 -20.28
CA TYR A 9 3.26 12.69 -20.22
C TYR A 9 4.60 12.43 -19.52
N PRO A 10 4.70 11.41 -18.67
CA PRO A 10 5.95 11.06 -18.04
C PRO A 10 6.95 10.52 -19.07
N SER A 11 8.21 10.91 -18.94
CA SER A 11 9.30 10.30 -19.70
C SER A 11 9.45 8.81 -19.37
N LYS A 12 10.15 8.05 -20.21
CA LYS A 12 10.39 6.61 -19.95
C LYS A 12 11.03 6.37 -18.56
N ALA A 13 12.01 7.20 -18.19
CA ALA A 13 12.65 7.12 -16.87
C ALA A 13 11.67 7.41 -15.72
N GLN A 14 10.77 8.39 -15.88
CA GLN A 14 9.73 8.66 -14.88
C GLN A 14 8.75 7.49 -14.74
N GLN A 15 8.35 6.87 -15.86
CA GLN A 15 7.48 5.70 -15.86
C GLN A 15 8.13 4.53 -15.13
N GLU A 16 9.39 4.26 -15.38
CA GLU A 16 10.14 3.19 -14.71
C GLU A 16 10.23 3.42 -13.20
N THR A 17 10.58 4.63 -12.76
CA THR A 17 10.60 4.99 -11.34
C THR A 17 9.22 4.81 -10.70
N MET A 18 8.16 5.22 -11.38
CA MET A 18 6.79 5.03 -10.89
C MET A 18 6.42 3.55 -10.72
N LEU A 19 6.79 2.70 -11.69
CA LEU A 19 6.58 1.26 -11.62
C LEU A 19 7.37 0.64 -10.45
N GLN A 20 8.64 1.01 -10.29
CA GLN A 20 9.45 0.57 -9.15
C GLN A 20 8.81 0.95 -7.81
N HIS A 21 8.32 2.19 -7.67
CA HIS A 21 7.61 2.64 -6.47
C HIS A 21 6.32 1.85 -6.21
N MET A 22 5.56 1.53 -7.28
CA MET A 22 4.35 0.71 -7.15
C MET A 22 4.68 -0.71 -6.67
N GLU A 23 5.75 -1.31 -7.18
CA GLU A 23 6.21 -2.64 -6.75
C GLU A 23 6.64 -2.65 -5.28
N LEU A 24 7.38 -1.62 -4.83
CA LEU A 24 7.75 -1.44 -3.43
C LEU A 24 6.53 -1.26 -2.52
N CYS A 25 5.53 -0.49 -2.97
CA CYS A 25 4.27 -0.32 -2.25
C CYS A 25 3.46 -1.62 -2.18
N ARG A 26 3.43 -2.41 -3.27
CA ARG A 26 2.80 -3.73 -3.30
C ARG A 26 3.47 -4.68 -2.32
N TRP A 27 4.80 -4.72 -2.33
CA TRP A 27 5.58 -5.53 -1.40
C TRP A 27 5.26 -5.16 0.04
N LEU A 28 5.31 -3.87 0.39
CA LEU A 28 4.98 -3.39 1.73
C LEU A 28 3.57 -3.78 2.14
N TYR A 29 2.57 -3.58 1.27
CA TYR A 29 1.19 -3.95 1.55
C TYR A 29 1.05 -5.44 1.90
N ASN A 30 1.72 -6.31 1.14
CA ASN A 30 1.70 -7.75 1.39
C ASN A 30 2.33 -8.10 2.75
N GLN A 31 3.46 -7.47 3.11
CA GLN A 31 4.10 -7.71 4.41
C GLN A 31 3.22 -7.27 5.58
N LEU A 32 2.62 -6.08 5.49
CA LEU A 32 1.70 -5.59 6.52
C LEU A 32 0.44 -6.48 6.64
N LEU A 33 -0.10 -6.94 5.50
CA LEU A 33 -1.23 -7.88 5.49
C LEU A 33 -0.85 -9.23 6.09
N LYS A 34 0.36 -9.74 5.82
CA LYS A 34 0.88 -10.98 6.40
C LYS A 34 0.99 -10.86 7.92
N ALA A 35 1.65 -9.82 8.41
CA ALA A 35 1.76 -9.55 9.84
C ALA A 35 0.38 -9.47 10.51
N LYS A 36 -0.58 -8.78 9.89
CA LYS A 36 -1.96 -8.66 10.42
C LYS A 36 -2.71 -10.00 10.48
N ARG A 37 -2.41 -10.92 9.56
CA ARG A 37 -3.00 -12.27 9.53
C ARG A 37 -2.37 -13.19 10.58
N GLU A 38 -1.06 -13.11 10.76
CA GLU A 38 -0.31 -13.88 11.77
C GLU A 38 -0.63 -13.39 13.18
N ASN A 39 -0.83 -12.08 13.36
CA ASN A 39 -1.24 -11.49 14.62
C ASN A 39 -2.56 -10.69 14.46
N PRO A 40 -3.71 -11.33 14.74
CA PRO A 40 -5.02 -10.69 14.70
C PRO A 40 -5.20 -9.49 15.64
N ASN A 41 -4.37 -9.34 16.68
CA ASN A 41 -4.47 -8.27 17.68
C ASN A 41 -3.69 -7.01 17.31
N LEU A 42 -2.85 -7.04 16.27
CA LEU A 42 -2.14 -5.86 15.78
C LEU A 42 -3.12 -4.73 15.45
N ARG A 43 -2.78 -3.52 15.88
CA ARG A 43 -3.49 -2.28 15.58
C ARG A 43 -2.77 -1.49 14.49
N LYS A 44 -3.44 -0.44 14.01
CA LYS A 44 -2.93 0.43 12.93
C LYS A 44 -1.59 1.09 13.26
N TYR A 45 -1.37 1.45 14.52
CA TYR A 45 -0.12 2.04 14.97
C TYR A 45 1.02 1.01 15.03
N ASP A 46 0.72 -0.25 15.33
CA ASP A 46 1.72 -1.31 15.37
C ASP A 46 2.24 -1.62 13.96
N THR A 47 1.32 -1.74 12.98
CA THR A 47 1.71 -1.92 11.58
C THR A 47 2.41 -0.68 11.01
N GLN A 48 2.14 0.51 11.53
CA GLN A 48 2.86 1.73 11.17
C GLN A 48 4.31 1.70 11.68
N ARG A 49 4.53 1.24 12.92
CA ARG A 49 5.87 1.04 13.49
C ARG A 49 6.65 -0.02 12.73
N LEU A 50 5.98 -1.10 12.32
CA LEU A 50 6.58 -2.17 11.53
C LEU A 50 7.21 -1.68 10.21
N ILE A 51 6.70 -0.59 9.60
CA ILE A 51 7.30 0.01 8.39
C ILE A 51 8.75 0.43 8.65
N VAL A 52 9.06 0.91 9.86
CA VAL A 52 10.42 1.34 10.23
C VAL A 52 11.37 0.14 10.25
N GLU A 53 10.92 -1.00 10.78
CA GLU A 53 11.72 -2.23 10.80
C GLU A 53 11.86 -2.81 9.38
N LEU A 54 10.77 -2.84 8.60
CA LEU A 54 10.80 -3.30 7.20
C LEU A 54 11.72 -2.45 6.31
N LYS A 55 11.93 -1.17 6.63
CA LYS A 55 12.91 -0.31 5.95
C LYS A 55 14.35 -0.70 6.25
N LYS A 56 14.63 -1.29 7.41
CA LYS A 56 15.96 -1.82 7.75
C LYS A 56 16.20 -3.13 7.00
N GLU A 57 15.18 -3.98 6.90
CA GLU A 57 15.24 -5.25 6.16
C GLU A 57 15.31 -5.03 4.64
N ASN A 58 14.55 -4.08 4.11
CA ASN A 58 14.52 -3.72 2.70
C ASN A 58 14.80 -2.23 2.50
N PRO A 59 16.08 -1.84 2.37
CA PRO A 59 16.49 -0.44 2.20
C PRO A 59 15.91 0.23 0.95
N GLU A 60 15.48 -0.53 -0.06
CA GLU A 60 14.87 0.00 -1.29
C GLU A 60 13.59 0.80 -1.01
N LEU A 61 12.89 0.52 0.10
CA LEU A 61 11.75 1.31 0.56
C LEU A 61 12.10 2.78 0.82
N ASN A 62 13.37 3.12 1.03
CA ASN A 62 13.80 4.52 1.23
C ASN A 62 13.77 5.34 -0.07
N ARG A 63 13.68 4.70 -1.24
CA ARG A 63 13.45 5.40 -2.53
C ARG A 63 12.04 5.99 -2.59
N VAL A 64 11.09 5.36 -1.90
CA VAL A 64 9.71 5.84 -1.82
C VAL A 64 9.57 6.87 -0.70
N TYR A 65 8.93 8.00 -1.02
CA TYR A 65 8.66 9.05 -0.05
C TYR A 65 7.88 8.49 1.15
N SER A 66 8.33 8.83 2.36
CA SER A 66 7.86 8.23 3.62
C SER A 66 6.34 8.27 3.74
N LYS A 67 5.70 9.39 3.40
CA LYS A 67 4.24 9.56 3.45
C LYS A 67 3.49 8.53 2.62
N VAL A 68 4.02 8.14 1.45
CA VAL A 68 3.41 7.14 0.58
C VAL A 68 3.36 5.80 1.30
N LEU A 69 4.44 5.39 1.97
CA LEU A 69 4.46 4.15 2.75
C LEU A 69 3.46 4.19 3.91
N GLN A 70 3.30 5.34 4.59
CA GLN A 70 2.26 5.51 5.62
C GLN A 70 0.86 5.39 5.03
N MET A 71 0.65 5.91 3.81
CA MET A 71 -0.63 5.80 3.09
C MET A 71 -0.93 4.36 2.65
N VAL A 72 0.08 3.55 2.33
CA VAL A 72 -0.10 2.11 2.06
C VAL A 72 -0.67 1.40 3.30
N ASN A 73 -0.13 1.69 4.49
CA ASN A 73 -0.67 1.18 5.74
C ASN A 73 -2.10 1.70 5.98
N HIS A 74 -2.36 2.98 5.73
CA HIS A 74 -3.71 3.54 5.80
C HIS A 74 -4.70 2.78 4.90
N GLN A 75 -4.31 2.51 3.66
CA GLN A 75 -5.13 1.80 2.68
C GLN A 75 -5.47 0.39 3.14
N LEU A 76 -4.49 -0.35 3.69
CA LEU A 76 -4.72 -1.69 4.25
C LEU A 76 -5.83 -1.67 5.30
N TRP A 77 -5.73 -0.74 6.27
CA TRP A 77 -6.71 -0.62 7.35
C TRP A 77 -8.08 -0.15 6.88
N SER A 78 -8.13 0.78 5.94
CA SER A 78 -9.37 1.22 5.31
C SER A 78 -10.09 0.04 4.63
N ASN A 79 -9.35 -0.75 3.84
CA ASN A 79 -9.90 -1.93 3.16
C ASN A 79 -10.43 -2.98 4.14
N LEU A 80 -9.71 -3.25 5.23
CA LEU A 80 -10.15 -4.18 6.27
C LEU A 80 -11.43 -3.70 6.95
N LYS A 81 -11.53 -2.40 7.27
CA LYS A 81 -12.73 -1.80 7.86
C LYS A 81 -13.92 -1.94 6.92
N ALA A 82 -13.75 -1.58 5.64
CA ALA A 82 -14.80 -1.69 4.63
C ALA A 82 -15.30 -3.13 4.46
N LEU A 83 -14.38 -4.12 4.42
CA LEU A 83 -14.76 -5.53 4.35
C LEU A 83 -15.56 -5.99 5.58
N ASN A 84 -15.17 -5.57 6.78
CA ASN A 84 -15.90 -5.90 8.00
C ASN A 84 -17.30 -5.29 8.01
N GLU A 85 -17.43 -4.06 7.53
CA GLU A 85 -18.74 -3.39 7.41
C GLU A 85 -19.65 -4.09 6.41
N LEU A 86 -19.13 -4.49 5.24
CA LEU A 86 -19.90 -5.23 4.24
C LEU A 86 -20.38 -6.59 4.79
N LYS A 87 -19.55 -7.30 5.55
CA LYS A 87 -19.96 -8.55 6.23
C LYS A 87 -21.09 -8.30 7.22
N ARG A 88 -20.99 -7.23 8.02
CA ARG A 88 -22.02 -6.87 9.01
C ARG A 88 -23.36 -6.55 8.34
N ARG A 89 -23.34 -6.00 7.13
CA ARG A 89 -24.54 -5.73 6.32
C ARG A 89 -25.09 -6.98 5.60
N GLY A 90 -24.50 -8.16 5.80
CA GLY A 90 -24.97 -9.42 5.21
C GLY A 90 -24.45 -9.70 3.79
N HIS A 91 -23.54 -8.90 3.25
CA HIS A 91 -22.98 -9.15 1.92
C HIS A 91 -21.96 -10.30 1.95
N LYS A 92 -22.04 -11.18 0.95
CA LYS A 92 -21.04 -12.25 0.73
C LYS A 92 -19.75 -11.66 0.17
N VAL A 93 -18.81 -11.32 1.05
CA VAL A 93 -17.50 -10.76 0.68
C VAL A 93 -16.34 -11.70 1.00
N GLY A 94 -15.30 -11.63 0.17
CA GLY A 94 -14.07 -12.40 0.33
C GLY A 94 -13.13 -11.86 1.42
N LYS A 95 -11.86 -12.28 1.34
CA LYS A 95 -10.76 -11.78 2.17
C LYS A 95 -9.75 -11.08 1.26
N LEU A 96 -9.02 -10.09 1.79
CA LEU A 96 -7.88 -9.50 1.08
C LEU A 96 -6.86 -10.60 0.76
N ARG A 97 -6.26 -10.56 -0.42
CA ARG A 97 -5.28 -11.55 -0.90
C ARG A 97 -3.94 -10.87 -1.20
N TYR A 98 -2.88 -11.65 -1.16
CA TYR A 98 -1.58 -11.19 -1.63
C TYR A 98 -1.62 -11.05 -3.15
N LYS A 99 -0.98 -10.00 -3.66
CA LYS A 99 -0.68 -9.89 -5.09
C LYS A 99 0.73 -10.40 -5.31
N THR A 100 0.87 -11.54 -5.99
CA THR A 100 2.18 -12.20 -6.21
C THR A 100 2.83 -11.79 -7.54
N SER A 101 2.05 -11.51 -8.58
CA SER A 101 2.57 -11.07 -9.88
C SER A 101 3.10 -9.63 -9.85
N PRO A 102 4.24 -9.34 -10.51
CA PRO A 102 4.57 -7.99 -10.96
C PRO A 102 3.46 -7.46 -11.89
N ASN A 103 3.31 -6.14 -11.96
CA ASN A 103 2.50 -5.49 -13.01
C ASN A 103 3.08 -5.71 -14.41
#